data_AF-A0A286A703-F1
#
_entry.id   AF-A0A286A703-F1
#
_cell.length_a   1.000
_cell.length_b   1.000
_cell.length_c   1.000
_cell.angle_alpha   90.00
_cell.angle_beta   90.00
_cell.angle_gamma   90.00
#
_symmetry.space_group_name_H-M   'P 1'
#
loop_
_entity.id
_entity.type
_entity.pdbx_description
1 polymer ?
#
loop_
_entity_poly.entity_id
_entity_poly.type
_entity_poly.pdbx_seq_one_letter_code
_entity_poly.pdbx_strand_id
1 'polypeptide(L)'
;MEKLFASKNIHIVSIKDLYNDERRIAYTSKLLKLNVLINFYGVVVEDKSDVYEEVGIFASYLENDIVHVYVLFISDNVLGPLPIFRLVVDAVDFIENCEAGSVKEDLKAISTFYSSLEDSAESMDDYDNAQFIHVRALEQIKIRRQNLN
;
A
#
# COMPACT_ATOMS: atom_id res chain seq x y z
N MET A 1 -16.49 6.17 -0.09
CA MET A 1 -15.32 5.41 -0.58
C MET A 1 -15.45 3.91 -0.26
N GLU A 2 -15.71 3.55 1.00
CA GLU A 2 -15.80 2.15 1.45
C GLU A 2 -16.80 1.28 0.67
N LYS A 3 -17.97 1.81 0.31
CA LYS A 3 -18.97 1.08 -0.49
C LYS A 3 -18.46 0.65 -1.87
N LEU A 4 -17.62 1.47 -2.49
CA LEU A 4 -17.08 1.20 -3.82
C LEU A 4 -15.93 0.17 -3.75
N PHE A 5 -15.07 0.26 -2.75
CA PHE A 5 -14.05 -0.77 -2.50
C PHE A 5 -14.69 -2.10 -2.11
N ALA A 6 -15.74 -2.08 -1.29
CA ALA A 6 -16.52 -3.27 -0.94
C ALA A 6 -17.11 -3.96 -2.17
N SER A 7 -17.58 -3.21 -3.18
CA SER A 7 -18.09 -3.78 -4.44
C SER A 7 -17.01 -4.50 -5.26
N LYS A 8 -15.74 -4.17 -5.03
CA LYS A 8 -14.56 -4.78 -5.64
C LYS A 8 -13.86 -5.77 -4.71
N ASN A 9 -14.45 -6.08 -3.55
CA ASN A 9 -13.83 -6.91 -2.51
C ASN A 9 -12.44 -6.41 -2.06
N ILE A 10 -12.23 -5.09 -2.14
CA ILE A 10 -11.06 -4.40 -1.62
C ILE A 10 -11.39 -3.93 -0.21
N HIS A 11 -10.49 -4.21 0.72
CA HIS A 11 -10.59 -3.77 2.10
C HIS A 11 -9.48 -2.78 2.41
N ILE A 12 -9.72 -1.91 3.38
CA ILE A 12 -8.74 -0.94 3.87
C ILE A 12 -8.55 -1.11 5.37
N VAL A 13 -7.30 -1.01 5.82
CA VAL A 13 -6.95 -0.68 7.19
C VAL A 13 -6.14 0.62 7.21
N SER A 14 -6.37 1.46 8.22
CA SER A 14 -5.47 2.58 8.51
C SER A 14 -4.44 2.12 9.53
N ILE A 15 -3.18 2.50 9.31
CA ILE A 15 -2.08 2.33 10.26
C ILE A 15 -1.37 3.67 10.44
N LYS A 16 -0.55 3.74 11.48
CA LYS A 16 0.47 4.78 11.59
C LYS A 16 1.83 4.17 11.33
N ASP A 17 2.68 4.87 10.60
CA ASP A 17 4.07 4.46 10.39
C ASP A 17 4.97 4.82 11.58
N LEU A 18 6.28 4.59 11.48
CA LEU A 18 7.22 4.87 12.57
C LEU A 18 7.26 6.36 12.95
N TYR A 19 6.88 7.24 12.03
CA TYR A 19 6.88 8.68 12.19
C TYR A 19 5.49 9.22 12.58
N ASN A 20 4.54 8.33 12.89
CA ASN A 20 3.17 8.64 13.29
C ASN A 20 2.31 9.26 12.17
N ASP A 21 2.72 9.11 10.90
CA ASP A 21 1.92 9.49 9.73
C ASP A 21 0.85 8.44 9.43
N GLU A 22 -0.37 8.88 9.11
CA GLU A 22 -1.44 7.97 8.71
C GLU A 22 -1.20 7.40 7.32
N ARG A 23 -1.13 6.07 7.24
CA ARG A 23 -1.08 5.31 5.99
C ARG A 23 -2.34 4.46 5.85
N ARG A 24 -2.83 4.32 4.62
CA ARG A 24 -3.96 3.45 4.31
C ARG A 24 -3.46 2.27 3.50
N ILE A 25 -3.82 1.07 3.93
CA ILE A 25 -3.40 -0.16 3.28
C ILE A 25 -4.63 -0.81 2.64
N ALA A 26 -4.65 -0.81 1.31
CA ALA A 26 -5.60 -1.56 0.50
C ALA A 26 -5.12 -3.00 0.31
N TYR A 27 -6.04 -3.95 0.49
CA TYR A 27 -5.75 -5.37 0.32
C TYR A 27 -6.97 -6.16 -0.15
N THR A 28 -6.69 -7.29 -0.80
CA THR A 28 -7.65 -8.34 -1.13
C THR A 28 -7.08 -9.68 -0.69
N SER A 29 -7.89 -10.75 -0.67
CA SER A 29 -7.40 -12.10 -0.42
C SER A 29 -6.35 -12.55 -1.44
N LYS A 30 -6.39 -12.04 -2.68
CA LYS A 30 -5.45 -12.42 -3.74
C LYS A 30 -4.14 -11.64 -3.62
N LEU A 31 -4.20 -10.34 -3.33
CA LEU A 31 -3.01 -9.55 -3.00
C LEU A 31 -2.21 -10.17 -1.85
N LEU A 32 -2.89 -10.59 -0.78
CA LEU A 32 -2.22 -11.26 0.35
C LEU A 32 -1.56 -12.59 -0.04
N LYS A 33 -2.15 -13.36 -0.97
CA LYS A 33 -1.53 -14.59 -1.48
C LYS A 33 -0.33 -14.32 -2.38
N LEU A 34 -0.36 -13.20 -3.10
CA LEU A 34 0.75 -12.67 -3.89
C LEU A 34 1.78 -11.92 -3.03
N ASN A 35 1.54 -11.84 -1.70
CA ASN A 35 2.40 -11.14 -0.76
C ASN A 35 2.62 -9.65 -1.10
N VAL A 36 1.61 -9.01 -1.68
CA VAL A 36 1.59 -7.59 -2.03
C VAL A 36 0.62 -6.83 -1.12
N LEU A 37 1.05 -5.67 -0.65
CA LEU A 37 0.19 -4.67 0.00
C LEU A 37 0.20 -3.38 -0.81
N ILE A 38 -0.94 -2.71 -0.92
CA ILE A 38 -1.02 -1.38 -1.55
C ILE A 38 -1.12 -0.32 -0.45
N ASN A 39 -0.07 0.47 -0.29
CA ASN A 39 -0.02 1.59 0.63
C ASN A 39 -0.39 2.89 -0.12
N PHE A 40 -1.24 3.72 0.47
CA PHE A 40 -1.52 5.06 -0.05
C PHE A 40 -1.78 6.06 1.07
N TYR A 41 -1.49 7.33 0.79
CA TYR A 41 -1.70 8.46 1.70
C TYR A 41 -2.14 9.71 0.92
N GLY A 42 -2.29 10.86 1.58
CA GLY A 42 -2.67 12.10 0.91
C GLY A 42 -4.16 12.22 0.56
N VAL A 43 -4.98 11.27 1.04
CA VAL A 43 -6.43 11.25 0.75
C VAL A 43 -7.21 11.84 1.90
N VAL A 44 -7.99 12.88 1.63
CA VAL A 44 -8.97 13.42 2.56
C VAL A 44 -10.26 12.59 2.46
N VAL A 45 -10.52 11.76 3.48
CA VAL A 45 -11.69 10.87 3.53
C VAL A 45 -12.85 11.50 4.33
N GLU A 46 -12.55 12.47 5.19
CA GLU A 46 -13.48 13.21 6.06
C GLU A 46 -12.95 14.64 6.28
N ASP A 47 -13.77 15.57 6.81
CA ASP A 47 -13.45 16.99 7.13
C ASP A 47 -12.35 17.15 8.23
N LYS A 48 -11.30 16.32 8.19
CA LYS A 48 -10.10 16.49 9.01
C LYS A 48 -9.24 17.57 8.36
N SER A 49 -8.77 18.49 9.19
CA SER A 49 -7.92 19.62 8.82
C SER A 49 -6.49 19.24 8.41
N ASP A 50 -6.25 17.96 8.13
CA ASP A 50 -4.92 17.47 7.79
C ASP A 50 -4.59 17.96 6.38
N VAL A 51 -3.70 18.94 6.32
CA VAL A 51 -3.17 19.48 5.06
C VAL A 51 -2.13 18.49 4.57
N TYR A 52 -2.56 17.57 3.70
CA TYR A 52 -1.61 16.78 2.93
C TYR A 52 -0.95 17.69 1.88
N GLU A 53 0.35 17.55 1.69
CA GLU A 53 1.09 18.29 0.65
C GLU A 53 1.21 17.48 -0.64
N GLU A 54 1.06 16.15 -0.55
CA GLU A 54 1.20 15.25 -1.69
C GLU A 54 0.31 14.01 -1.53
N VAL A 55 0.16 13.27 -2.62
CA VAL A 55 -0.47 11.94 -2.65
C VAL A 55 0.52 10.94 -3.20
N GLY A 56 0.65 9.80 -2.52
CA GLY A 56 1.41 8.65 -3.02
C GLY A 56 0.62 7.35 -2.95
N ILE A 57 0.87 6.46 -3.92
CA ILE A 57 0.37 5.08 -4.00
C ILE A 57 1.55 4.17 -4.31
N PHE A 58 1.74 3.15 -3.46
CA PHE A 58 2.88 2.24 -3.50
C PHE A 58 2.39 0.80 -3.40
N ALA A 59 3.03 -0.10 -4.13
CA ALA A 59 2.97 -1.52 -3.81
C ALA A 59 4.21 -1.90 -2.99
N SER A 60 4.02 -2.67 -1.92
CA SER A 60 5.11 -3.27 -1.18
C SER A 60 5.03 -4.79 -1.22
N TYR A 61 6.20 -5.43 -1.34
CA TYR A 61 6.36 -6.88 -1.39
C TYR A 61 7.57 -7.27 -0.54
N LEU A 62 7.39 -8.18 0.42
CA LEU A 62 8.44 -8.59 1.38
C LEU A 62 8.95 -9.98 1.06
N GLU A 63 10.21 -10.16 0.71
CA GLU A 63 10.78 -11.47 0.40
C GLU A 63 12.19 -11.60 0.97
N ASN A 64 12.45 -12.68 1.69
CA ASN A 64 13.76 -12.97 2.29
C ASN A 64 14.35 -11.78 3.06
N ASP A 65 13.52 -11.11 3.87
CA ASP A 65 13.87 -9.91 4.64
C ASP A 65 14.27 -8.69 3.78
N ILE A 66 13.91 -8.67 2.50
CA ILE A 66 14.04 -7.52 1.61
C ILE A 66 12.65 -6.94 1.35
N VAL A 67 12.46 -5.65 1.65
CA VAL A 67 11.23 -4.93 1.32
C VAL A 67 11.39 -4.27 -0.03
N HIS A 68 10.65 -4.77 -1.01
CA HIS A 68 10.54 -4.18 -2.33
C HIS A 68 9.41 -3.14 -2.33
N VAL A 69 9.74 -1.90 -2.68
CA VAL A 69 8.78 -0.79 -2.75
C VAL A 69 8.70 -0.29 -4.19
N TYR A 70 7.48 -0.28 -4.72
CA TYR A 70 7.17 0.14 -6.09
C TYR A 70 6.28 1.39 -6.03
N VAL A 71 6.78 2.52 -6.53
CA VAL A 71 5.99 3.75 -6.64
C VAL A 71 5.07 3.61 -7.85
N LEU A 72 3.77 3.49 -7.61
CA LEU A 72 2.77 3.38 -8.68
C LEU A 72 2.26 4.75 -9.11
N PHE A 73 2.19 5.68 -8.16
CA PHE A 73 1.76 7.04 -8.41
C PHE A 73 2.28 7.97 -7.31
N ILE A 74 2.73 9.16 -7.69
CA ILE A 74 3.01 10.26 -6.77
C ILE A 74 2.59 11.59 -7.41
N SER A 75 2.09 12.52 -6.60
CA SER A 75 1.66 13.84 -7.04
C SER A 75 1.79 14.85 -5.92
N ASP A 76 2.49 15.95 -6.19
CA ASP A 76 2.60 17.14 -5.31
C ASP A 76 1.27 17.92 -5.23
N ASN A 77 0.25 17.49 -5.97
CA ASN A 77 -1.11 18.01 -5.82
C ASN A 77 -1.93 17.04 -4.97
N VAL A 78 -2.65 17.59 -3.99
CA VAL A 78 -3.70 16.86 -3.28
C VAL A 78 -4.81 16.51 -4.25
N LEU A 79 -5.11 15.22 -4.35
CA LEU A 79 -6.19 14.72 -5.18
C LEU A 79 -7.39 14.36 -4.31
N GLY A 80 -8.57 14.60 -4.86
CA GLY A 80 -9.80 14.17 -4.22
C GLY A 80 -9.85 12.64 -4.03
N PRO A 81 -10.76 12.16 -3.17
CA PRO A 81 -10.88 10.73 -2.87
C PRO A 81 -11.15 9.83 -4.09
N LEU A 82 -11.86 10.34 -5.11
CA LEU A 82 -12.28 9.56 -6.27
C LEU A 82 -11.12 9.15 -7.22
N PRO A 83 -10.24 10.07 -7.69
CA PRO A 83 -9.10 9.67 -8.53
C PRO A 83 -8.15 8.71 -7.80
N ILE A 84 -7.89 8.92 -6.50
CA ILE A 84 -7.02 8.00 -5.75
C ILE A 84 -7.64 6.62 -5.62
N PHE A 85 -8.94 6.55 -5.32
CA PHE A 85 -9.68 5.30 -5.36
C PHE A 85 -9.50 4.57 -6.70
N ARG A 86 -9.65 5.29 -7.82
CA ARG A 86 -9.57 4.68 -9.14
C ARG A 86 -8.19 4.10 -9.40
N LEU A 87 -7.14 4.83 -9.03
CA LEU A 87 -5.75 4.38 -9.16
C LEU A 87 -5.49 3.13 -8.30
N VAL A 88 -6.00 3.09 -7.06
CA VAL A 88 -5.88 1.90 -6.21
C VAL A 88 -6.61 0.72 -6.83
N VAL A 89 -7.83 0.88 -7.36
CA VAL A 89 -8.55 -0.21 -8.04
C VAL A 89 -7.78 -0.70 -9.26
N ASP A 90 -7.24 0.20 -10.08
CA ASP A 90 -6.50 -0.16 -11.28
C ASP A 90 -5.21 -0.90 -10.93
N ALA A 91 -4.53 -0.51 -9.84
CA ALA A 91 -3.39 -1.22 -9.30
C ALA A 91 -3.77 -2.62 -8.80
N VAL A 92 -4.85 -2.76 -8.02
CA VAL A 92 -5.36 -4.06 -7.57
C VAL A 92 -5.67 -4.96 -8.76
N ASP A 93 -6.47 -4.46 -9.71
CA ASP A 93 -6.90 -5.21 -10.89
C ASP A 93 -5.68 -5.65 -11.72
N PHE A 94 -4.65 -4.80 -11.87
CA PHE A 94 -3.40 -5.19 -12.52
C PHE A 94 -2.68 -6.32 -11.78
N ILE A 95 -2.38 -6.13 -10.48
CA ILE A 95 -1.59 -7.07 -9.68
C ILE A 95 -2.30 -8.41 -9.56
N GLU A 96 -3.63 -8.40 -9.43
CA GLU A 96 -4.40 -9.63 -9.40
C GLU A 96 -4.33 -10.39 -10.75
N ASN A 97 -4.06 -9.75 -11.87
CA ASN A 97 -3.87 -10.45 -13.14
C ASN A 97 -2.42 -10.91 -13.39
N CYS A 98 -1.48 -10.57 -12.50
CA CYS A 98 -0.11 -11.08 -12.55
C CYS A 98 -0.04 -12.57 -12.20
N GLU A 99 0.95 -13.26 -12.76
CA GLU A 99 1.30 -14.61 -12.32
C GLU A 99 2.09 -14.53 -11.01
N ALA A 100 1.91 -15.52 -10.13
CA ALA A 100 2.56 -15.51 -8.82
C ALA A 100 4.10 -15.45 -8.89
N GLY A 101 4.69 -15.96 -9.99
CA GLY A 101 6.14 -15.93 -10.23
C GLY A 101 6.66 -14.69 -10.95
N SER A 102 5.78 -13.78 -11.42
CA SER A 102 6.16 -12.60 -12.21
C SER A 102 5.82 -11.27 -11.53
N VAL A 103 5.13 -11.30 -10.37
CA VAL A 103 4.56 -10.11 -9.75
C VAL A 103 5.58 -9.00 -9.49
N LYS A 104 6.82 -9.35 -9.12
CA LYS A 104 7.89 -8.36 -8.86
C LYS A 104 8.32 -7.66 -10.15
N GLU A 105 8.51 -8.42 -11.22
CA GLU A 105 8.91 -7.93 -12.53
C GLU A 105 7.80 -7.10 -13.17
N ASP A 106 6.55 -7.55 -13.05
CA ASP A 106 5.37 -6.85 -13.54
C ASP A 106 5.17 -5.52 -12.80
N LEU A 107 5.30 -5.51 -11.47
CA LEU A 107 5.27 -4.29 -10.66
C LEU A 107 6.40 -3.33 -11.04
N LYS A 108 7.62 -3.84 -11.28
CA LYS A 108 8.75 -3.04 -11.71
C LYS A 108 8.48 -2.37 -13.06
N ALA A 109 7.82 -3.07 -13.99
CA ALA A 109 7.53 -2.57 -15.33
C ALA A 109 6.51 -1.41 -15.33
N ILE A 110 5.59 -1.37 -14.37
CA ILE A 110 4.58 -0.30 -14.26
C ILE A 110 4.94 0.81 -13.29
N SER A 111 5.92 0.57 -12.41
CA SER A 111 6.34 1.56 -11.41
C SER A 111 7.08 2.74 -12.04
N THR A 112 6.86 3.94 -11.51
CA THR A 112 7.67 5.12 -11.87
C THR A 112 9.04 5.10 -11.21
N PHE A 113 9.12 4.45 -10.06
CA PHE A 113 10.34 4.25 -9.29
C PHE A 113 10.27 2.96 -8.48
N TYR A 114 11.42 2.35 -8.22
CA TYR A 114 11.54 1.08 -7.52
C TYR A 114 12.75 1.10 -6.58
N SER A 115 12.55 0.62 -5.36
CA SER A 115 13.60 0.39 -4.36
C SER A 115 13.53 -1.02 -3.80
N SER A 116 14.70 -1.60 -3.54
CA SER A 116 14.88 -2.77 -2.67
C SER A 116 15.58 -2.33 -1.40
N LEU A 117 14.91 -2.49 -0.26
CA LEU A 117 15.41 -2.09 1.04
C LEU A 117 15.79 -3.34 1.82
N GLU A 118 17.02 -3.37 2.33
CA GLU A 118 17.56 -4.44 3.17
C GLU A 118 18.08 -3.87 4.49
N ASP A 119 18.23 -4.73 5.49
CA ASP A 119 18.83 -4.38 6.79
C ASP A 119 20.33 -4.07 6.60
N SER A 120 20.61 -2.84 6.18
CA SER A 120 21.95 -2.33 5.93
C SER A 120 22.09 -0.91 6.47
N ALA A 121 23.32 -0.52 6.82
CA ALA A 121 23.59 0.82 7.34
C ALA A 121 23.22 1.96 6.38
N GLU A 122 23.16 1.70 5.07
CA GLU A 122 22.83 2.71 4.05
C GLU A 122 21.32 2.95 3.92
N SER A 123 20.50 1.95 4.25
CA SER A 123 19.03 1.99 4.09
C SER A 123 18.26 1.77 5.39
N MET A 124 18.93 1.76 6.55
CA MET A 124 18.37 1.29 7.82
C MET A 124 17.06 1.99 8.18
N ASP A 125 17.00 3.32 8.13
CA ASP A 125 15.80 4.08 8.50
C ASP A 125 14.62 3.80 7.55
N ASP A 126 14.89 3.76 6.23
CA ASP A 126 13.87 3.47 5.22
C ASP A 126 13.38 2.02 5.30
N TYR A 127 14.31 1.09 5.53
CA TYR A 127 14.03 -0.33 5.72
C TYR A 127 13.18 -0.55 6.97
N ASP A 128 13.57 0.00 8.11
CA ASP A 128 12.85 -0.11 9.38
C ASP A 128 11.42 0.39 9.22
N ASN A 129 11.23 1.54 8.57
CA ASN A 129 9.90 2.09 8.36
C ASN A 129 9.06 1.23 7.39
N ALA A 130 9.65 0.77 6.29
CA ALA A 130 8.94 -0.04 5.30
C ALA A 130 8.57 -1.42 5.87
N GLN A 131 9.47 -2.04 6.63
CA GLN A 131 9.23 -3.30 7.33
C GLN A 131 8.16 -3.12 8.42
N PHE A 132 8.25 -2.05 9.21
CA PHE A 132 7.25 -1.72 10.23
C PHE A 132 5.85 -1.56 9.62
N ILE A 133 5.72 -0.78 8.54
CA ILE A 133 4.47 -0.62 7.79
C ILE A 133 3.91 -1.97 7.36
N HIS A 134 4.76 -2.83 6.78
CA HIS A 134 4.35 -4.14 6.28
C HIS A 134 3.83 -5.05 7.41
N VAL A 135 4.60 -5.17 8.50
CA VAL A 135 4.23 -6.01 9.66
C VAL A 135 2.96 -5.47 10.32
N ARG A 136 2.88 -4.15 10.58
CA ARG A 136 1.71 -3.52 11.19
C ARG A 136 0.45 -3.68 10.36
N ALA A 137 0.56 -3.56 9.04
CA ALA A 137 -0.55 -3.79 8.14
C ALA A 137 -1.10 -5.21 8.29
N LEU A 138 -0.24 -6.22 8.28
CA LEU A 138 -0.64 -7.62 8.44
C LEU A 138 -1.27 -7.89 9.81
N GLU A 139 -0.76 -7.28 10.88
CA GLU A 139 -1.35 -7.34 12.22
C GLU A 139 -2.78 -6.78 12.23
N GLN A 140 -2.99 -5.58 11.68
CA GLN A 140 -4.31 -4.95 11.63
C GLN A 140 -5.30 -5.73 10.76
N ILE A 141 -4.83 -6.27 9.63
CA ILE A 141 -5.63 -7.14 8.75
C ILE A 141 -6.07 -8.40 9.52
N LYS A 142 -5.17 -9.01 10.30
CA LYS A 142 -5.48 -10.20 11.12
C LYS A 142 -6.53 -9.88 12.18
N ILE A 143 -6.36 -8.79 12.94
CA ILE A 143 -7.33 -8.35 13.97
C ILE A 143 -8.70 -8.10 13.33
N ARG A 144 -8.73 -7.37 12.21
CA ARG A 144 -9.98 -7.08 11.49
C ARG A 144 -10.70 -8.37 11.07
N ARG A 145 -9.97 -9.37 10.55
CA ARG A 145 -10.56 -10.66 10.15
C ARG A 145 -11.09 -11.47 11.33
N GLN A 146 -10.49 -11.34 12.51
CA GLN A 146 -10.97 -12.00 13.73
C GLN A 146 -12.26 -11.36 14.25
N ASN A 147 -12.41 -10.04 14.15
CA ASN A 147 -13.59 -9.32 14.63
C ASN A 147 -14.82 -9.45 13.71
N LEU A 148 -14.66 -10.05 12.52
CA LEU A 148 -15.74 -10.27 11.55
C LEU A 148 -16.31 -11.70 11.59
N ASN A 149 -15.69 -12.61 12.35
CA ASN A 149 -16.13 -14.00 12.57
C ASN A 149 -16.73 -14.17 13.97
#